data_AF-A0A959VCX2-F1
#
_entry.id   AF-A0A959VCX2-F1
#
_cell.length_a   1.000
_cell.length_b   1.000
_cell.length_c   1.000
_cell.angle_alpha   90.00
_cell.angle_beta   90.00
_cell.angle_gamma   90.00
#
_symmetry.space_group_name_H-M   'P 1'
#
loop_
_entity.id
_entity.type
_entity.pdbx_description
1 polymer ?
#
loop_
_entity_poly.entity_id
_entity_poly.type
_entity_poly.pdbx_seq_one_letter_code
_entity_poly.pdbx_strand_id
1 'polypeptide(L)'
;MMAPELFKPFVIGDLIAKDYAHNIRSATRLIETGDANVWDSLDEVIKGRYVLLNRAPSLHRLSIQAFKPKLIEGKAIQLHPLVCAGFNADFDGDQMAVHLPLSDKAQFEAREIMAANKNLLKPADGTPVLHIVQDMVLGLYYMTYAKFPNEEVKNYSSVEEALMAYD
;
A
#
# COMPACT_ATOMS: atom_id res chain seq x y z
N MET A 1 15.14 -1.68 -6.79
CA MET A 1 14.95 -2.43 -8.05
C MET A 1 14.15 -3.71 -7.83
N MET A 2 12.98 -3.66 -7.18
CA MET A 2 12.14 -4.85 -6.97
C MET A 2 11.05 -4.97 -8.05
N ALA A 3 10.38 -3.86 -8.39
CA ALA A 3 9.29 -3.86 -9.35
C ALA A 3 9.72 -4.21 -10.80
N PRO A 4 10.83 -3.69 -11.36
CA PRO A 4 11.27 -4.08 -12.70
C PRO A 4 11.56 -5.58 -12.84
N GLU A 5 12.10 -6.22 -11.80
CA GLU A 5 12.36 -7.66 -11.79
C GLU A 5 11.06 -8.46 -11.68
N LEU A 6 10.16 -8.08 -10.76
CA LEU A 6 8.89 -8.79 -10.55
C LEU A 6 7.97 -8.73 -11.77
N PHE A 7 7.97 -7.60 -12.49
CA PHE A 7 7.13 -7.36 -13.67
C PHE A 7 7.86 -7.57 -15.00
N LYS A 8 9.09 -8.08 -14.99
CA LYS A 8 9.98 -8.16 -16.17
C LYS A 8 9.30 -8.72 -17.43
N PRO A 9 8.57 -9.85 -17.40
CA PRO A 9 7.93 -10.37 -18.61
C PRO A 9 6.86 -9.44 -19.18
N PHE A 10 6.12 -8.74 -18.31
CA PHE A 10 5.07 -7.81 -18.71
C PHE A 10 5.66 -6.53 -19.29
N VAL A 11 6.73 -6.01 -18.68
CA VAL A 11 7.46 -4.85 -19.21
C VAL A 11 8.08 -5.16 -20.57
N ILE A 12 8.68 -6.34 -20.76
CA ILE A 12 9.19 -6.77 -22.06
C ILE A 12 8.08 -6.80 -23.12
N GLY A 13 6.91 -7.35 -22.78
CA GLY A 13 5.76 -7.38 -23.67
C GLY A 13 5.27 -5.98 -24.07
N ASP A 14 5.20 -5.05 -23.10
CA ASP A 14 4.78 -3.67 -23.35
C ASP A 14 5.80 -2.88 -24.19
N LEU A 15 7.11 -3.05 -23.93
CA LEU A 15 8.18 -2.42 -24.71
C LEU A 15 8.17 -2.87 -26.18
N ILE A 16 7.88 -4.16 -26.43
CA ILE A 16 7.76 -4.69 -27.80
C ILE A 16 6.49 -4.17 -28.46
N ALA A 17 5.36 -4.15 -27.73
CA ALA A 17 4.09 -3.65 -28.25
C ALA A 17 4.11 -2.16 -28.61
N LYS A 18 4.96 -1.36 -27.95
CA LYS A 18 5.18 0.07 -28.21
C LYS A 18 6.32 0.36 -29.19
N ASP A 19 6.88 -0.66 -29.84
CA ASP A 19 8.03 -0.56 -30.77
C ASP A 19 9.31 0.04 -30.16
N TYR A 20 9.42 0.10 -28.83
CA TYR A 20 10.66 0.49 -28.14
C TYR A 20 11.74 -0.61 -28.21
N ALA A 21 11.33 -1.86 -28.44
CA ALA A 21 12.23 -2.99 -28.62
C ALA A 21 11.73 -3.94 -29.72
N HIS A 22 12.62 -4.43 -30.57
CA HIS A 22 12.26 -5.34 -31.67
C HIS A 22 12.21 -6.82 -31.27
N ASN A 23 12.84 -7.19 -30.15
CA ASN A 23 12.84 -8.56 -29.64
C ASN A 23 13.13 -8.61 -28.12
N ILE A 24 12.94 -9.79 -27.54
CA ILE A 24 13.14 -10.05 -26.10
C ILE A 24 14.55 -9.68 -25.63
N ARG A 25 15.59 -9.93 -26.44
CA ARG A 25 16.98 -9.60 -26.07
C ARG A 25 17.20 -8.09 -25.99
N SER A 26 16.70 -7.33 -26.98
CA SER A 26 16.78 -5.86 -26.96
C SER A 26 16.00 -5.26 -25.79
N ALA A 27 14.80 -5.77 -25.49
CA ALA A 27 13.99 -5.30 -24.36
C ALA A 27 14.68 -5.59 -23.01
N THR A 28 15.27 -6.79 -22.87
CA THR A 28 16.02 -7.16 -21.66
C THR A 28 17.21 -6.23 -21.45
N ARG A 29 17.93 -5.87 -22.52
CA ARG A 29 19.04 -4.92 -22.46
C ARG A 29 18.58 -3.53 -22.00
N LEU A 30 17.43 -3.03 -22.49
CA LEU A 30 16.88 -1.73 -22.04
C LEU A 30 16.58 -1.71 -20.54
N ILE A 31 16.04 -2.81 -20.01
CA ILE A 31 15.76 -2.99 -18.58
C ILE A 31 17.06 -2.98 -17.78
N GLU A 32 18.09 -3.71 -18.23
CA GLU A 32 19.40 -3.76 -17.56
C GLU A 32 20.13 -2.41 -17.58
N THR A 33 19.98 -1.63 -18.65
CA THR A 33 20.57 -0.28 -18.75
C THR A 33 19.77 0.79 -18.02
N GLY A 34 18.56 0.49 -17.56
CA GLY A 34 17.69 1.45 -16.86
C GLY A 34 17.18 2.58 -17.76
N ASP A 35 16.86 2.28 -19.01
CA ASP A 35 16.34 3.26 -19.99
C ASP A 35 15.05 3.94 -19.49
N ALA A 36 14.84 5.21 -19.82
CA ALA A 36 13.67 5.99 -19.38
C ALA A 36 12.34 5.32 -19.77
N ASN A 37 12.26 4.74 -20.96
CA ASN A 37 11.03 4.11 -21.47
C ASN A 37 10.61 2.89 -20.62
N VAL A 38 11.54 2.27 -19.89
CA VAL A 38 11.25 1.14 -19.00
C VAL A 38 10.37 1.58 -17.84
N TRP A 39 10.57 2.79 -17.32
CA TRP A 39 9.80 3.32 -16.20
C TRP A 39 8.37 3.65 -16.62
N ASP A 40 8.20 4.28 -17.79
CA ASP A 40 6.87 4.55 -18.36
C ASP A 40 6.10 3.26 -18.66
N SER A 41 6.78 2.26 -19.22
CA SER A 41 6.21 0.92 -19.42
C SER A 41 5.86 0.24 -18.10
N LEU A 42 6.71 0.36 -17.07
CA LEU A 42 6.44 -0.22 -15.76
C LEU A 42 5.20 0.42 -15.12
N ASP A 43 5.07 1.75 -15.16
CA ASP A 43 3.91 2.48 -14.61
C ASP A 43 2.59 2.07 -15.28
N GLU A 44 2.60 1.88 -16.60
CA GLU A 44 1.43 1.39 -17.32
C GLU A 44 1.12 -0.08 -16.98
N VAL A 45 2.14 -0.94 -16.88
CA VAL A 45 1.97 -2.36 -16.57
C VAL A 45 1.42 -2.59 -15.16
N ILE A 46 1.87 -1.82 -14.15
CA ILE A 46 1.40 -1.98 -12.77
C ILE A 46 -0.01 -1.42 -12.56
N LYS A 47 -0.47 -0.54 -13.45
CA LYS A 47 -1.75 0.15 -13.31
C LYS A 47 -2.91 -0.83 -13.21
N GLY A 48 -3.67 -0.72 -12.12
CA GLY A 48 -4.82 -1.58 -11.86
C GLY A 48 -4.49 -3.00 -11.40
N ARG A 49 -3.20 -3.38 -11.33
CA ARG A 49 -2.78 -4.69 -10.79
C ARG A 49 -2.65 -4.66 -9.28
N TYR A 50 -2.82 -5.83 -8.69
CA TYR A 50 -2.61 -6.09 -7.28
C TYR A 50 -1.37 -6.97 -7.07
N VAL A 51 -0.66 -6.72 -5.98
CA VAL A 51 0.42 -7.56 -5.44
C VAL A 51 0.02 -8.05 -4.06
N LEU A 52 0.50 -9.22 -3.67
CA LEU A 52 0.27 -9.78 -2.34
C LEU A 52 1.48 -9.49 -1.47
N LEU A 53 1.25 -8.91 -0.30
CA LEU A 53 2.25 -8.82 0.77
C LEU A 53 2.02 -9.96 1.76
N ASN A 54 3.10 -10.58 2.22
CA ASN A 54 3.09 -11.64 3.23
C ASN A 54 4.21 -11.42 4.23
N ARG A 55 3.93 -11.62 5.52
CA ARG A 55 4.93 -11.67 6.59
C ARG A 55 4.97 -13.06 7.22
N ALA A 56 6.17 -13.61 7.37
CA ALA A 56 6.38 -14.87 8.09
C ALA A 56 6.58 -14.60 9.60
N PRO A 57 6.07 -15.47 10.49
CA PRO A 57 5.21 -16.64 10.23
C PRO A 57 3.75 -16.24 9.93
N SER A 58 3.10 -16.94 8.99
CA SER A 58 1.70 -16.68 8.63
C SER A 58 0.75 -17.42 9.57
N LEU A 59 0.23 -16.75 10.60
CA LEU A 59 -0.63 -17.35 11.62
C LEU A 59 -2.12 -17.39 11.25
N HIS A 60 -2.56 -16.45 10.42
CA HIS A 60 -3.95 -16.33 10.01
C HIS A 60 -4.06 -15.69 8.63
N ARG A 61 -5.24 -15.76 8.01
CA ARG A 61 -5.46 -15.25 6.64
C ARG A 61 -5.08 -13.77 6.45
N LEU A 62 -5.14 -12.95 7.50
CA LEU A 62 -4.79 -11.52 7.44
C LEU A 62 -3.28 -11.27 7.29
N SER A 63 -2.46 -12.30 7.51
CA SER A 63 -1.01 -12.23 7.29
C SER A 63 -0.64 -12.18 5.81
N ILE A 64 -1.61 -12.34 4.90
CA ILE A 64 -1.48 -12.13 3.46
C ILE A 64 -2.60 -11.22 2.98
N GLN A 65 -2.26 -10.08 2.39
CA GLN A 65 -3.24 -9.14 1.84
C GLN A 65 -2.79 -8.59 0.50
N ALA A 66 -3.76 -8.19 -0.32
CA ALA A 66 -3.50 -7.59 -1.62
C ALA A 66 -3.50 -6.06 -1.56
N PHE A 67 -2.53 -5.46 -2.25
CA PHE A 67 -2.35 -4.01 -2.37
C PHE A 67 -2.12 -3.61 -3.82
N LYS A 68 -2.47 -2.37 -4.16
CA LYS A 68 -2.02 -1.76 -5.41
C LYS A 68 -0.60 -1.22 -5.20
N PRO A 69 0.40 -1.64 -5.98
CA PRO A 69 1.74 -1.11 -5.86
C PRO A 69 1.77 0.35 -6.35
N LYS A 70 2.56 1.19 -5.67
CA LYS A 70 2.95 2.52 -6.13
C LYS A 70 4.48 2.54 -6.20
N LEU A 71 5.03 3.00 -7.32
CA LEU A 71 6.48 3.15 -7.44
C LEU A 71 6.96 4.22 -6.46
N ILE A 72 8.03 3.91 -5.76
CA ILE A 72 8.74 4.79 -4.84
C ILE A 72 10.24 4.62 -5.07
N GLU A 73 10.99 5.64 -4.71
CA GLU A 73 12.45 5.53 -4.61
C GLU A 73 12.86 4.71 -3.38
N GLY A 74 14.02 4.08 -3.44
CA GLY A 74 14.58 3.27 -2.35
C GLY A 74 14.39 1.77 -2.51
N LYS A 75 14.66 1.04 -1.42
CA LYS A 75 14.66 -0.44 -1.38
C LYS A 75 13.74 -1.02 -0.30
N ALA A 76 13.11 -0.18 0.52
CA ALA A 76 12.21 -0.60 1.58
C ALA A 76 10.76 -0.57 1.08
N ILE A 77 9.96 -1.54 1.51
CA ILE A 77 8.52 -1.56 1.24
C ILE A 77 7.85 -0.59 2.22
N GLN A 78 7.04 0.33 1.71
CA GLN A 78 6.18 1.17 2.54
C GLN A 78 4.85 0.44 2.76
N LEU A 79 4.47 0.26 4.02
CA LEU A 79 3.23 -0.38 4.44
C LEU A 79 2.35 0.64 5.17
N HIS A 80 1.04 0.58 4.93
CA HIS A 80 0.10 1.48 5.60
C HIS A 80 0.00 1.14 7.11
N PRO A 81 0.12 2.12 8.04
CA PRO A 81 0.15 1.84 9.48
C PRO A 81 -1.06 1.04 10.00
N LEU A 82 -2.26 1.32 9.47
CA LEU A 82 -3.49 0.64 9.90
C LEU A 82 -3.55 -0.85 9.58
N VAL A 83 -2.73 -1.36 8.66
CA VAL A 83 -2.72 -2.80 8.33
C VAL A 83 -1.67 -3.59 9.10
N CYS A 84 -0.78 -2.92 9.85
CA CYS A 84 0.31 -3.58 10.58
C CYS A 84 -0.19 -4.65 11.57
N ALA A 85 -1.33 -4.41 12.23
CA ALA A 85 -1.96 -5.41 13.10
C ALA A 85 -2.30 -6.73 12.36
N GLY A 86 -2.75 -6.64 11.10
CA GLY A 86 -3.04 -7.82 10.28
C GLY A 86 -1.81 -8.64 9.93
N PHE A 87 -0.63 -8.03 9.92
CA PHE A 87 0.65 -8.71 9.71
C PHE A 87 1.39 -9.03 11.01
N ASN A 88 0.89 -8.53 12.14
CA ASN A 88 1.61 -8.48 13.41
C ASN A 88 3.03 -7.87 13.25
N ALA A 89 3.14 -6.84 12.40
CA ALA A 89 4.40 -6.25 11.98
C ALA A 89 4.69 -4.94 12.70
N ASP A 90 5.97 -4.66 12.93
CA ASP A 90 6.49 -3.35 13.33
C ASP A 90 7.56 -2.87 12.33
N PHE A 91 8.27 -1.80 12.66
CA PHE A 91 9.21 -1.14 11.76
C PHE A 91 10.65 -1.12 12.31
N ASP A 92 11.04 -2.17 13.04
CA ASP A 92 12.37 -2.29 13.66
C ASP A 92 13.37 -3.15 12.84
N GLY A 93 12.94 -3.72 11.72
CA GLY A 93 13.74 -4.63 10.89
C GLY A 93 12.95 -5.74 10.20
N ASP A 94 11.65 -5.82 10.45
CA ASP A 94 10.73 -6.76 9.82
C ASP A 94 10.83 -6.79 8.28
N GLN A 95 10.74 -8.00 7.73
CA GLN A 95 10.79 -8.25 6.29
C GLN A 95 9.48 -8.85 5.79
N MET A 96 9.11 -8.51 4.55
CA MET A 96 7.92 -9.03 3.89
C MET A 96 8.25 -9.56 2.50
N ALA A 97 7.57 -10.64 2.13
CA ALA A 97 7.59 -11.17 0.78
C ALA A 97 6.52 -10.47 -0.08
N VAL A 98 6.84 -10.25 -1.35
CA VAL A 98 5.92 -9.71 -2.35
C VAL A 98 5.68 -10.76 -3.42
N HIS A 99 4.41 -11.09 -3.68
CA HIS A 99 4.03 -12.02 -4.74
C HIS A 99 3.17 -11.30 -5.78
N LEU A 100 3.37 -11.63 -7.06
CA LEU A 100 2.58 -11.12 -8.18
C LEU A 100 1.63 -12.21 -8.70
N PRO A 101 0.31 -12.08 -8.48
CA PRO A 101 -0.68 -12.93 -9.16
C PRO A 101 -0.59 -12.73 -10.68
N LEU A 102 -0.42 -13.81 -11.44
CA LEU A 102 -0.18 -13.71 -12.89
C LEU A 102 -1.44 -13.81 -13.74
N SER A 103 -2.41 -14.64 -13.36
CA SER A 103 -3.63 -14.86 -14.14
C SER A 103 -4.71 -13.83 -13.83
N ASP A 104 -5.59 -13.56 -14.79
CA ASP A 104 -6.72 -12.63 -14.60
C ASP A 104 -7.64 -13.08 -13.47
N LYS A 105 -7.84 -14.39 -13.31
CA LYS A 105 -8.61 -14.96 -12.20
C LYS A 105 -7.96 -14.67 -10.85
N ALA A 106 -6.63 -14.79 -10.75
CA ALA A 106 -5.91 -14.50 -9.52
C ALA A 106 -5.85 -13.00 -9.21
N GLN A 107 -5.74 -12.15 -10.23
CA GLN A 107 -5.85 -10.69 -10.07
C GLN A 107 -7.26 -10.28 -9.62
N PHE A 108 -8.30 -10.92 -10.16
CA PHE A 108 -9.68 -10.72 -9.74
C PHE A 108 -9.88 -11.12 -8.27
N GLU A 109 -9.41 -12.30 -7.87
CA GLU A 109 -9.47 -12.75 -6.47
C GLU A 109 -8.71 -11.80 -5.53
N ALA A 110 -7.51 -11.37 -5.93
CA ALA A 110 -6.73 -10.42 -5.17
C ALA A 110 -7.49 -9.10 -4.95
N ARG A 111 -8.18 -8.60 -5.98
CA ARG A 111 -8.96 -7.36 -5.92
C ARG A 111 -10.24 -7.49 -5.09
N GLU A 112 -11.01 -8.54 -5.31
CA GLU A 112 -12.35 -8.66 -4.74
C GLU A 112 -12.36 -9.27 -3.34
N ILE A 113 -11.39 -10.14 -3.02
CA ILE A 113 -11.38 -10.93 -1.78
C ILE A 113 -10.19 -10.56 -0.89
N MET A 114 -8.98 -10.51 -1.44
CA MET A 114 -7.77 -10.35 -0.62
C MET A 114 -7.38 -8.90 -0.36
N ALA A 115 -8.00 -7.94 -1.05
CA ALA A 115 -7.66 -6.53 -0.92
C ALA A 115 -7.78 -6.05 0.53
N ALA A 116 -6.82 -5.24 1.00
CA ALA A 116 -6.76 -4.81 2.39
C ALA A 116 -8.04 -4.10 2.86
N ASN A 117 -8.71 -3.34 1.98
CA ASN A 117 -9.97 -2.66 2.27
C ASN A 117 -11.19 -3.59 2.35
N LYS A 118 -11.07 -4.87 2.00
CA LYS A 118 -12.11 -5.90 2.17
C LYS A 118 -11.95 -6.66 3.50
N ASN A 119 -10.78 -6.58 4.12
CA ASN A 119 -10.38 -7.38 5.27
C ASN A 119 -10.28 -6.53 6.55
N LEU A 120 -11.34 -5.78 6.85
CA LEU A 120 -11.38 -4.83 7.98
C LEU A 120 -11.74 -5.48 9.32
N LEU A 121 -12.37 -6.65 9.31
CA LEU A 121 -12.86 -7.36 10.49
C LEU A 121 -12.13 -8.68 10.68
N LYS A 122 -11.91 -9.06 11.95
CA LYS A 122 -11.32 -10.34 12.32
C LYS A 122 -12.29 -11.47 11.96
N PRO A 123 -11.80 -12.56 11.35
CA PRO A 123 -12.66 -13.69 11.01
C PRO A 123 -13.21 -14.43 12.24
N ALA A 124 -12.50 -14.35 13.37
CA ALA A 124 -12.81 -15.11 14.57
C ALA A 124 -13.99 -14.52 15.38
N ASP A 125 -14.05 -13.19 15.50
CA ASP A 125 -14.99 -12.51 16.41
C ASP A 125 -15.67 -11.27 15.79
N GLY A 126 -15.34 -10.91 14.53
CA GLY A 126 -15.91 -9.75 13.86
C GLY A 126 -15.39 -8.40 14.37
N THR A 127 -14.42 -8.37 15.27
CA THR A 127 -13.84 -7.11 15.76
C THR A 127 -13.00 -6.43 14.69
N PRO A 128 -12.90 -5.08 14.67
CA PRO A 128 -12.04 -4.37 13.73
C PRO A 128 -10.56 -4.75 13.88
N VAL A 129 -9.87 -4.92 12.76
CA VAL A 129 -8.43 -5.25 12.70
C VAL A 129 -7.56 -3.98 12.61
N LEU A 130 -8.15 -2.82 12.37
CA LEU A 130 -7.42 -1.58 12.12
C LEU A 130 -6.49 -1.22 13.29
N HIS A 131 -5.21 -1.03 12.98
CA HIS A 131 -4.17 -0.69 13.96
C HIS A 131 -4.19 0.81 14.30
N ILE A 132 -5.27 1.26 14.96
CA ILE A 132 -5.40 2.63 15.45
C ILE A 132 -4.85 2.68 16.88
N VAL A 133 -3.54 2.93 17.02
CA VAL A 133 -2.83 2.92 18.31
C VAL A 133 -1.83 4.07 18.42
N GLN A 134 -1.21 4.20 19.59
CA GLN A 134 -0.07 5.10 19.85
C GLN A 134 -0.38 6.55 19.45
N ASP A 135 0.40 7.12 18.52
CA ASP A 135 0.39 8.54 18.18
C ASP A 135 -0.95 9.02 17.62
N MET A 136 -1.65 8.16 16.86
CA MET A 136 -2.98 8.49 16.35
C MET A 136 -3.98 8.69 17.50
N VAL A 137 -3.96 7.80 18.48
CA VAL A 137 -4.84 7.88 19.66
C VAL A 137 -4.43 9.05 20.55
N LEU A 138 -3.13 9.25 20.74
CA LEU A 138 -2.60 10.37 21.54
C LEU A 138 -2.96 11.72 20.93
N GLY A 139 -2.85 11.88 19.61
CA GLY A 139 -3.22 13.10 18.91
C GLY A 139 -4.72 13.40 19.04
N LEU A 140 -5.57 12.41 18.80
CA LEU A 140 -7.02 12.55 18.99
C LEU A 140 -7.37 12.89 20.45
N TYR A 141 -6.77 12.19 21.41
CA TYR A 141 -6.96 12.47 22.83
C TYR A 141 -6.54 13.90 23.19
N TYR A 142 -5.34 14.33 22.75
CA TYR A 142 -4.83 15.66 22.99
C TYR A 142 -5.73 16.76 22.40
N MET A 143 -6.36 16.52 21.24
CA MET A 143 -7.30 17.47 20.63
C MET A 143 -8.67 17.51 21.33
N THR A 144 -9.08 16.43 21.99
CA THR A 144 -10.45 16.26 22.51
C THR A 144 -10.58 16.34 24.03
N TYR A 145 -9.47 16.23 24.77
CA TYR A 145 -9.52 16.38 26.22
C TYR A 145 -9.77 17.84 26.63
N ALA A 146 -10.49 18.04 27.73
CA ALA A 146 -10.76 19.37 28.26
C ALA A 146 -9.50 20.00 28.88
N LYS A 147 -8.68 20.63 28.04
CA LYS A 147 -7.42 21.26 28.46
C LYS A 147 -7.61 22.46 29.39
N PHE A 148 -8.67 23.24 29.16
CA PHE A 148 -9.00 24.43 29.93
C PHE A 148 -10.46 24.36 30.40
N PRO A 149 -10.77 23.60 31.47
CA PRO A 149 -12.14 23.35 31.89
C PRO A 149 -12.89 24.60 32.38
N ASN A 150 -12.16 25.70 32.66
CA ASN A 150 -12.70 26.95 33.17
C ASN A 150 -12.70 28.08 32.12
N GLU A 151 -12.35 27.80 30.87
CA GLU A 151 -12.36 28.80 29.79
C GLU A 151 -13.78 28.99 29.25
N GLU A 152 -14.14 30.21 28.86
CA GLU A 152 -15.45 30.48 28.27
C GLU A 152 -15.59 29.75 26.93
N VAL A 153 -16.67 28.96 26.81
CA VAL A 153 -17.01 28.27 25.57
C VAL A 153 -17.42 29.30 24.52
N LYS A 154 -16.59 29.45 23.48
CA LYS A 154 -16.91 30.25 22.31
C LYS A 154 -17.84 29.46 21.39
N ASN A 155 -18.93 30.10 20.96
CA ASN A 155 -19.84 29.53 19.99
C ASN A 155 -19.35 29.88 18.58
N TYR A 156 -19.23 28.88 17.72
CA TYR A 156 -18.93 29.04 16.30
C TYR A 156 -20.12 28.55 15.47
N SER A 157 -20.36 29.20 14.33
CA SER A 157 -21.45 28.85 13.41
C SER A 157 -21.11 27.66 12.50
N SER A 158 -19.82 27.33 12.33
CA SER A 158 -19.37 26.17 11.57
C SER A 158 -17.99 25.64 12.03
N VAL A 159 -17.62 24.46 11.52
CA VAL A 159 -16.27 23.89 11.76
C VAL A 159 -15.19 24.75 11.12
N GLU A 160 -15.46 25.33 9.95
CA GLU A 160 -14.52 26.23 9.26
C GLU A 160 -14.26 27.52 10.04
N GLU A 161 -15.28 28.10 10.67
CA GLU A 161 -15.11 29.27 11.55
C GLU A 161 -14.26 28.91 12.79
N ALA A 162 -14.51 27.75 13.39
CA ALA A 162 -13.73 27.26 14.51
C ALA A 162 -12.26 27.01 14.15
N LEU A 163 -12.00 26.49 12.93
CA LEU A 163 -10.64 26.31 12.41
C LEU A 163 -9.95 27.66 12.14
N MET A 164 -10.64 28.62 11.53
CA MET A 164 -10.11 29.96 11.29
C MET A 164 -9.78 30.72 12.59
N ALA A 165 -10.53 30.46 13.66
CA ALA A 165 -10.24 31.02 14.97
C ALA A 165 -9.07 30.34 15.70
N TYR A 166 -8.71 29.11 15.28
CA TYR A 166 -7.58 28.35 15.82
C TYR A 166 -6.26 28.66 15.10
N ASP A 167 -6.30 28.77 13.77
CA ASP A 167 -5.17 29.12 12.90
C ASP A 167 -4.63 30.55 13.15
#